data_AF-A0A6V7WLH9-F1
#
_entry.id   AF-A0A6V7WLH9-F1
#
_cell.length_a   1.000
_cell.length_b   1.000
_cell.length_c   1.000
_cell.angle_alpha   90.00
_cell.angle_beta   90.00
_cell.angle_gamma   90.00
#
_symmetry.space_group_name_H-M   'P 1'
#
loop_
_entity.id
_entity.type
_entity.pdbx_description
1 polymer ?
#
loop_
_entity_poly.entity_id
_entity_poly.type
_entity_poly.pdbx_seq_one_letter_code
_entity_poly.pdbx_strand_id
1 'polypeptide(L)'
;MRVREFCCNSVEGNNMFEENDKHPSIESKSLKFLGIKWEIEKDEYCQKLPGGNYQNMTKRELLSLIHSIFDPLGLIGPTLLPAKLLYQKVCARNINWNDKLEENELNEINQIIDGWVEQEFSRPRKIAHGCDNTETLQMHCFADSSMKAYAVNIYLRITCPHKTNTSLIFAKNRIVPKGKEKTLTIPRLELLAILIGTRAISFVTNEIKQPIEKTILWSDSLIATSWIKTIKHKETFINNRVMEIRQNKEIEYRYVPTKDNPADIGSKGSSGPELAKNSLWWKGPLWLGKDEQNWPNDRSFTIKTEPQTPVLCYKLADVGEKNDFIPRVEKI
;
A
#
# COMPACT_ATOMS: atom_id res chain seq x y z
N MET A 1 -13.31 -40.95 -5.13
CA MET A 1 -11.97 -40.32 -5.03
C MET A 1 -11.30 -40.93 -3.80
N ARG A 2 -10.09 -41.51 -3.92
CA ARG A 2 -9.33 -41.95 -2.73
C ARG A 2 -8.60 -40.72 -2.21
N VAL A 3 -9.13 -40.12 -1.14
CA VAL A 3 -8.51 -38.97 -0.49
C VAL A 3 -7.26 -39.48 0.21
N ARG A 4 -6.14 -38.79 0.06
CA ARG A 4 -4.87 -39.08 0.74
C ARG A 4 -4.30 -37.78 1.27
N GLU A 5 -3.54 -37.87 2.36
CA GLU A 5 -2.88 -36.73 2.99
C GLU A 5 -3.87 -35.59 3.32
N PHE A 6 -5.06 -35.94 3.83
CA PHE A 6 -6.08 -34.99 4.23
C PHE A 6 -5.65 -34.22 5.48
N CYS A 7 -5.93 -32.92 5.49
CA CYS A 7 -5.70 -32.04 6.64
C CYS A 7 -6.68 -30.86 6.60
N CYS A 8 -7.31 -30.56 7.74
CA CYS A 8 -8.11 -29.37 7.94
C CYS A 8 -7.86 -28.78 9.35
N ASN A 9 -8.41 -27.59 9.60
CA ASN A 9 -8.32 -26.89 10.87
C ASN A 9 -9.30 -27.38 11.96
N SER A 10 -10.14 -28.40 11.67
CA SER A 10 -11.04 -29.01 12.65
C SER A 10 -10.51 -30.38 13.08
N VAL A 11 -10.42 -30.57 14.40
CA VAL A 11 -10.04 -31.87 14.98
C VAL A 11 -11.09 -32.93 14.63
N GLU A 12 -12.38 -32.59 14.72
CA GLU A 12 -13.45 -33.51 14.32
C GLU A 12 -13.35 -33.89 12.84
N GLY A 13 -13.10 -32.91 11.96
CA GLY A 13 -12.95 -33.14 10.52
C GLY A 13 -11.75 -34.04 10.19
N ASN A 14 -10.62 -33.87 10.87
CA ASN A 14 -9.46 -34.74 10.71
C ASN A 14 -9.71 -36.17 11.22
N ASN A 15 -10.51 -36.34 12.27
CA ASN A 15 -10.83 -37.65 12.84
C ASN A 15 -11.83 -38.48 12.00
N MET A 16 -12.43 -37.90 10.96
CA MET A 16 -13.31 -38.62 10.03
C MET A 16 -12.54 -39.52 9.03
N PHE A 17 -11.21 -39.38 8.93
CA PHE A 17 -10.38 -40.13 8.00
C PHE A 17 -9.54 -41.19 8.71
N GLU A 18 -9.26 -42.30 8.02
CA GLU A 18 -8.34 -43.34 8.48
C GLU A 18 -6.92 -42.77 8.62
N GLU A 19 -6.11 -43.30 9.55
CA GLU A 19 -4.74 -42.81 9.81
C GLU A 19 -3.86 -42.78 8.55
N ASN A 20 -4.03 -43.75 7.64
CA ASN A 20 -3.27 -43.82 6.38
C ASN A 20 -3.62 -42.69 5.39
N ASP A 21 -4.79 -42.06 5.55
CA ASP A 21 -5.27 -40.99 4.68
C ASP A 21 -5.04 -39.61 5.30
N LYS A 22 -4.57 -39.52 6.56
CA LYS A 22 -4.26 -38.27 7.25
C LYS A 22 -2.89 -37.72 6.82
N HIS A 23 -2.79 -36.39 6.75
CA HIS A 23 -1.51 -35.73 6.52
C HIS A 23 -0.65 -35.80 7.81
N PRO A 24 0.65 -36.17 7.74
CA PRO A 24 1.53 -36.24 8.92
C PRO A 24 1.63 -34.91 9.70
N SER A 25 1.48 -33.79 9.00
CA SER A 25 1.46 -32.44 9.59
C SER A 25 0.36 -32.16 10.61
N ILE A 26 -0.66 -33.01 10.72
CA ILE A 26 -1.67 -32.89 11.79
C ILE A 26 -0.99 -33.03 13.16
N GLU A 27 -0.04 -33.96 13.32
CA GLU A 27 0.70 -34.14 14.57
C GLU A 27 1.64 -32.97 14.88
N SER A 28 2.31 -32.44 13.85
CA SER A 28 3.18 -31.27 13.99
C SER A 28 2.40 -29.95 14.09
N LYS A 29 1.07 -29.98 13.96
CA LYS A 29 0.13 -28.84 13.98
C LYS A 29 0.40 -27.75 12.94
N SER A 30 1.35 -27.98 12.04
CA SER A 30 1.80 -27.02 11.06
C SER A 30 2.12 -27.67 9.73
N LEU A 31 1.64 -27.04 8.66
CA LEU A 31 1.81 -27.44 7.26
C LEU A 31 2.40 -26.28 6.45
N LYS A 32 3.14 -26.56 5.37
CA LYS A 32 3.50 -25.52 4.38
C LYS A 32 2.56 -25.60 3.18
N PHE A 33 1.91 -24.49 2.86
CA PHE A 33 1.06 -24.34 1.69
C PHE A 33 1.59 -23.22 0.80
N LEU A 34 1.95 -23.54 -0.45
CA LEU A 34 2.56 -22.61 -1.41
C LEU A 34 3.80 -21.85 -0.86
N GLY A 35 4.57 -22.52 0.01
CA GLY A 35 5.76 -21.93 0.64
C GLY A 35 5.50 -21.09 1.90
N ILE A 36 4.25 -20.87 2.28
CA ILE A 36 3.86 -20.17 3.52
C ILE A 36 3.50 -21.20 4.59
N LYS A 37 3.92 -20.99 5.83
CA LYS A 37 3.54 -21.85 6.96
C LYS A 37 2.07 -21.59 7.30
N TRP A 38 1.30 -22.64 7.49
CA TRP A 38 -0.06 -22.63 8.02
C TRP A 38 -0.04 -23.33 9.38
N GLU A 39 -0.52 -22.62 10.40
CA GLU A 39 -0.77 -23.15 11.73
C GLU A 39 -2.20 -23.68 11.77
N ILE A 40 -2.34 -25.00 11.81
CA ILE A 40 -3.58 -25.71 11.48
C ILE A 40 -4.66 -25.41 12.52
N GLU A 41 -4.34 -25.55 13.81
CA GLU A 41 -5.32 -25.40 14.90
C GLU A 41 -5.84 -23.96 15.04
N LYS A 42 -4.98 -22.96 14.80
CA LYS A 42 -5.35 -21.54 14.87
C LYS A 42 -5.99 -21.03 13.58
N ASP A 43 -5.85 -21.78 12.50
CA ASP A 43 -6.18 -21.37 11.14
C ASP A 43 -5.49 -20.05 10.73
N GLU A 44 -4.19 -19.95 11.02
CA GLU A 44 -3.38 -18.76 10.74
C GLU A 44 -2.28 -19.09 9.73
N TYR A 45 -2.05 -18.21 8.75
CA TYR A 45 -0.80 -18.25 8.00
C TYR A 45 0.28 -17.50 8.77
N CYS A 46 1.49 -18.04 8.74
CA CYS A 46 2.67 -17.54 9.44
C CYS A 46 3.76 -17.22 8.42
N GLN A 47 4.10 -15.94 8.29
CA GLN A 47 5.25 -15.51 7.51
C GLN A 47 6.43 -15.24 8.43
N LYS A 48 7.44 -16.11 8.37
CA LYS A 48 8.72 -15.91 9.04
C LYS A 48 9.67 -15.17 8.10
N LEU A 49 10.39 -14.18 8.63
CA LEU A 49 11.44 -13.48 7.90
C LEU A 49 12.80 -14.19 8.08
N PRO A 50 13.67 -14.17 7.06
CA PRO A 50 15.00 -14.74 7.16
C PRO A 50 15.85 -13.92 8.14
N GLY A 51 16.60 -14.62 8.98
CA GLY A 51 17.64 -14.02 9.84
C GLY A 51 19.04 -14.29 9.29
N GLY A 52 20.05 -13.76 9.97
CA GLY A 52 21.45 -14.04 9.69
C GLY A 52 22.32 -12.80 9.74
N ASN A 53 23.63 -13.01 9.71
CA ASN A 53 24.62 -11.94 9.62
C ASN A 53 25.50 -12.21 8.40
N TYR A 54 25.49 -11.29 7.44
CA TYR A 54 26.17 -11.44 6.17
C TYR A 54 27.44 -10.60 6.13
N GLN A 55 28.58 -11.27 5.94
CA GLN A 55 29.90 -10.65 5.92
C GLN A 55 30.45 -10.43 4.49
N ASN A 56 29.93 -11.17 3.52
CA ASN A 56 30.40 -11.16 2.13
C ASN A 56 29.25 -11.36 1.15
N MET A 57 28.26 -10.46 1.17
CA MET A 57 27.11 -10.54 0.27
C MET A 57 27.42 -9.91 -1.10
N THR A 58 26.96 -10.58 -2.16
CA THR A 58 26.97 -10.10 -3.54
C THR A 58 25.63 -9.46 -3.93
N LYS A 59 25.60 -8.71 -5.04
CA LYS A 59 24.35 -8.17 -5.62
C LYS A 59 23.29 -9.26 -5.86
N ARG A 60 23.71 -10.44 -6.34
CA ARG A 60 22.83 -11.58 -6.60
C ARG A 60 22.24 -12.14 -5.31
N GLU A 61 23.04 -12.30 -4.27
CA GLU A 61 22.58 -12.81 -2.98
C GLU A 61 21.62 -11.84 -2.29
N LEU A 62 21.86 -10.53 -2.38
CA LEU A 62 20.92 -9.52 -1.89
C LEU A 62 19.54 -9.66 -2.56
N LEU A 63 19.51 -9.81 -3.89
CA LEU A 63 18.27 -10.03 -4.61
C LEU A 63 17.61 -11.34 -4.17
N SER A 64 18.39 -12.41 -4.05
CA SER A 64 17.90 -13.72 -3.63
C SER A 64 17.27 -13.68 -2.23
N LEU A 65 17.86 -12.95 -1.29
CA LEU A 65 17.33 -12.75 0.05
C LEU A 65 15.99 -12.02 0.05
N ILE A 66 15.87 -10.94 -0.74
CA ILE A 66 14.62 -10.17 -0.84
C ILE A 66 13.51 -11.03 -1.46
N HIS A 67 13.85 -11.84 -2.47
CA HIS A 67 12.89 -12.67 -3.20
C HIS A 67 12.62 -14.03 -2.55
N SER A 68 13.41 -14.46 -1.56
CA SER A 68 13.09 -15.68 -0.78
C SER A 68 11.87 -15.49 0.12
N ILE A 69 11.43 -14.24 0.32
CA ILE A 69 10.26 -13.89 1.12
C ILE A 69 9.04 -13.86 0.20
N PHE A 70 8.21 -14.90 0.29
CA PHE A 70 7.00 -15.02 -0.52
C PHE A 70 5.80 -14.34 0.17
N ASP A 71 5.51 -13.09 -0.23
CA ASP A 71 4.37 -12.30 0.26
C ASP A 71 3.42 -11.92 -0.89
N PRO A 72 2.57 -12.85 -1.35
CA PRO A 72 1.71 -12.64 -2.53
C PRO A 72 0.65 -11.54 -2.30
N LEU A 73 0.23 -11.33 -1.05
CA LEU A 73 -0.76 -10.33 -0.66
C LEU A 73 -0.12 -8.98 -0.28
N GLY A 74 1.21 -8.90 -0.22
CA GLY A 74 1.97 -7.68 0.08
C GLY A 74 1.83 -7.17 1.51
N LEU A 75 1.36 -7.99 2.45
CA LEU A 75 0.95 -7.60 3.80
C LEU A 75 2.13 -7.20 4.70
N ILE A 76 3.32 -7.72 4.42
CA ILE A 76 4.57 -7.34 5.11
C ILE A 76 5.41 -6.41 4.24
N GLY A 77 4.85 -5.90 3.14
CA GLY A 77 5.47 -4.96 2.23
C GLY A 77 6.23 -3.79 2.88
N PRO A 78 5.73 -3.14 3.96
CA PRO A 78 6.45 -2.08 4.67
C PRO A 78 7.80 -2.55 5.23
N THR A 79 7.85 -3.75 5.79
CA THR A 79 9.06 -4.34 6.38
C THR A 79 10.09 -4.73 5.31
N LEU A 80 9.63 -5.04 4.11
CA LEU A 80 10.51 -5.35 2.97
C LEU A 80 10.99 -4.11 2.22
N LEU A 81 10.34 -2.95 2.39
CA LEU A 81 10.65 -1.75 1.63
C LEU A 81 12.10 -1.27 1.80
N PRO A 82 12.69 -1.21 3.02
CA PRO A 82 14.09 -0.83 3.19
C PRO A 82 15.05 -1.70 2.37
N ALA A 83 14.88 -3.03 2.40
CA ALA A 83 15.73 -3.95 1.63
C ALA A 83 15.59 -3.73 0.12
N LYS A 84 14.36 -3.50 -0.36
CA LYS A 84 14.12 -3.20 -1.78
C LYS A 84 14.77 -1.85 -2.19
N LEU A 85 14.75 -0.84 -1.31
CA LEU A 85 15.39 0.46 -1.55
C LEU A 85 16.93 0.32 -1.57
N LEU A 86 17.49 -0.47 -0.67
CA LEU A 86 18.92 -0.81 -0.70
C LEU A 86 19.29 -1.52 -2.00
N TYR A 87 18.49 -2.49 -2.45
CA TYR A 87 18.75 -3.14 -3.74
C TYR A 87 18.70 -2.16 -4.92
N GLN A 88 17.76 -1.21 -4.90
CA GLN A 88 17.72 -0.11 -5.89
C GLN A 88 18.97 0.79 -5.80
N LYS A 89 19.51 1.02 -4.59
CA LYS A 89 20.76 1.74 -4.35
C LYS A 89 21.94 1.04 -5.01
N VAL A 90 22.12 -0.25 -4.73
CA VAL A 90 23.17 -1.11 -5.30
C VAL A 90 23.05 -1.16 -6.83
N CYS A 91 21.85 -1.33 -7.37
CA CYS A 91 21.63 -1.37 -8.82
C CYS A 91 22.08 -0.10 -9.52
N ALA A 92 21.93 1.06 -8.88
CA ALA A 92 22.34 2.34 -9.46
C ALA A 92 23.86 2.49 -9.60
N ARG A 93 24.66 1.69 -8.87
CA ARG A 93 26.12 1.64 -9.02
C ARG A 93 26.57 0.85 -10.25
N ASN A 94 25.63 0.21 -10.96
CA ASN A 94 25.88 -0.55 -12.19
C ASN A 94 26.94 -1.66 -12.06
N ILE A 95 27.00 -2.33 -10.90
CA ILE A 95 27.89 -3.48 -10.65
C ILE A 95 27.30 -4.80 -11.21
N ASN A 96 28.15 -5.79 -11.44
CA ASN A 96 27.78 -7.13 -11.90
C ASN A 96 27.10 -7.96 -10.80
N TRP A 97 26.47 -9.07 -11.20
CA TRP A 97 25.74 -9.96 -10.30
C TRP A 97 26.57 -10.54 -9.15
N ASN A 98 27.83 -10.89 -9.43
CA ASN A 98 28.72 -11.53 -8.46
C ASN A 98 29.63 -10.53 -7.74
N ASP A 99 29.49 -9.23 -8.01
CA ASP A 99 30.26 -8.20 -7.34
C ASP A 99 29.74 -8.04 -5.90
N LYS A 100 30.69 -7.82 -4.97
CA LYS A 100 30.42 -7.65 -3.55
C LYS A 100 29.77 -6.29 -3.26
N LEU A 101 28.93 -6.27 -2.23
CA LEU A 101 28.42 -5.04 -1.65
C LEU A 101 29.54 -4.25 -0.95
N GLU A 102 29.41 -2.93 -0.93
CA GLU A 102 30.29 -2.06 -0.13
C GLU A 102 30.01 -2.25 1.38
N GLU A 103 30.97 -1.90 2.23
CA GLU A 103 30.85 -2.06 3.68
C GLU A 103 29.63 -1.33 4.27
N ASN A 104 29.33 -0.14 3.77
CA ASN A 104 28.13 0.62 4.15
C ASN A 104 26.82 -0.09 3.74
N GLU A 105 26.77 -0.74 2.57
CA GLU A 105 25.63 -1.51 2.06
C GLU A 105 25.45 -2.80 2.85
N LEU A 106 26.55 -3.46 3.24
CA LEU A 106 26.55 -4.62 4.13
C LEU A 106 26.03 -4.27 5.52
N ASN A 107 26.47 -3.16 6.09
CA ASN A 107 25.98 -2.67 7.38
C ASN A 107 24.48 -2.33 7.31
N GLU A 108 24.03 -1.69 6.22
CA GLU A 108 22.63 -1.34 6.00
C GLU A 108 21.73 -2.60 5.90
N ILE A 109 22.13 -3.64 5.14
CA ILE A 109 21.34 -4.87 5.05
C ILE A 109 21.32 -5.64 6.38
N ASN A 110 22.44 -5.72 7.09
CA ASN A 110 22.49 -6.39 8.39
C ASN A 110 21.58 -5.69 9.41
N GLN A 111 21.56 -4.35 9.45
CA GLN A 111 20.60 -3.61 10.28
C GLN A 111 19.14 -3.89 9.93
N ILE A 112 18.82 -4.03 8.63
CA ILE A 112 17.47 -4.38 8.19
C ILE A 112 17.10 -5.80 8.65
N ILE A 113 18.02 -6.76 8.51
CA ILE A 113 17.81 -8.15 8.93
C ILE A 113 17.71 -8.26 10.44
N ASP A 114 18.49 -7.49 11.21
CA ASP A 114 18.36 -7.41 12.67
C ASP A 114 16.95 -6.97 13.07
N GLY A 115 16.35 -6.05 12.30
CA GLY A 115 14.95 -5.66 12.44
C GLY A 115 13.92 -6.71 11.97
N TRP A 116 14.36 -7.83 11.42
CA TRP A 116 13.55 -9.01 11.04
C TRP A 116 13.70 -10.18 12.01
N VAL A 117 14.78 -10.23 12.80
CA VAL A 117 15.10 -11.36 13.70
C VAL A 117 13.93 -11.65 14.63
N GLU A 118 13.58 -12.93 14.76
CA GLU A 118 12.46 -13.46 15.56
C GLU A 118 11.06 -12.97 15.13
N GLN A 119 10.93 -12.19 14.04
CA GLN A 119 9.62 -11.72 13.59
C GLN A 119 8.89 -12.80 12.79
N GLU A 120 7.83 -13.35 13.39
CA GLU A 120 6.80 -14.12 12.71
C GLU A 120 5.53 -13.26 12.61
N PHE A 121 4.99 -13.14 11.40
CA PHE A 121 3.69 -12.52 11.17
C PHE A 121 2.63 -13.60 11.06
N SER A 122 1.91 -13.85 12.15
CA SER A 122 0.76 -14.75 12.18
C SER A 122 -0.52 -13.97 11.93
N ARG A 123 -1.31 -14.46 10.98
CA ARG A 123 -2.54 -13.79 10.56
C ARG A 123 -3.63 -14.82 10.28
N PRO A 124 -4.85 -14.59 10.77
CA PRO A 124 -5.95 -15.50 10.51
C PRO A 124 -6.29 -15.61 9.02
N ARG A 125 -6.55 -16.83 8.55
CA ARG A 125 -6.91 -17.11 7.16
C ARG A 125 -8.37 -16.76 6.85
N LYS A 126 -9.27 -16.98 7.82
CA LYS A 126 -10.65 -16.49 7.72
C LYS A 126 -10.63 -14.96 7.88
N ILE A 127 -11.34 -14.22 7.05
CA ILE A 127 -11.38 -12.75 7.15
C ILE A 127 -12.54 -12.31 8.05
N ALA A 128 -13.68 -13.00 7.95
CA ALA A 128 -14.90 -12.73 8.71
C ALA A 128 -14.91 -13.40 10.11
N HIS A 129 -13.92 -13.13 10.96
CA HIS A 129 -13.87 -13.74 12.29
C HIS A 129 -14.99 -13.27 13.23
N GLY A 130 -15.75 -14.23 13.77
CA GLY A 130 -16.88 -13.96 14.66
C GLY A 130 -18.05 -13.27 13.95
N CYS A 131 -18.19 -13.51 12.65
CA CYS A 131 -19.28 -13.04 11.80
C CYS A 131 -19.83 -14.25 11.05
N ASP A 132 -20.95 -14.79 11.53
CA ASP A 132 -21.62 -15.93 10.89
C ASP A 132 -22.67 -15.47 9.87
N ASN A 133 -23.25 -14.28 10.09
CA ASN A 133 -24.19 -13.63 9.19
C ASN A 133 -23.66 -12.25 8.78
N THR A 134 -23.07 -12.17 7.58
CA THR A 134 -22.64 -10.91 6.98
C THR A 134 -23.86 -10.15 6.46
N GLU A 135 -24.09 -8.95 6.99
CA GLU A 135 -25.12 -8.03 6.50
C GLU A 135 -24.60 -7.20 5.33
N THR A 136 -23.41 -6.60 5.51
CA THR A 136 -22.79 -5.76 4.48
C THR A 136 -21.30 -6.05 4.35
N LEU A 137 -20.81 -5.95 3.11
CA LEU A 137 -19.41 -6.13 2.76
C LEU A 137 -18.93 -4.92 1.96
N GLN A 138 -18.01 -4.16 2.55
CA GLN A 138 -17.47 -2.94 1.95
C GLN A 138 -15.95 -3.05 1.77
N MET A 139 -15.45 -2.47 0.68
CA MET A 139 -14.03 -2.43 0.36
C MET A 139 -13.47 -1.02 0.54
N HIS A 140 -12.38 -0.90 1.30
CA HIS A 140 -11.73 0.38 1.57
C HIS A 140 -10.27 0.30 1.17
N CYS A 141 -9.91 1.03 0.11
CA CYS A 141 -8.53 1.18 -0.34
C CYS A 141 -7.95 2.49 0.20
N PHE A 142 -6.78 2.45 0.83
CA PHE A 142 -6.03 3.64 1.21
C PHE A 142 -4.84 3.77 0.28
N ALA A 143 -4.53 4.99 -0.14
CA ALA A 143 -3.42 5.30 -1.03
C ALA A 143 -2.58 6.43 -0.46
N ASP A 144 -1.26 6.27 -0.55
CA ASP A 144 -0.29 7.27 -0.14
C ASP A 144 1.00 7.19 -0.97
N SER A 145 1.78 8.27 -0.98
CA SER A 145 3.10 8.28 -1.56
C SER A 145 4.11 9.12 -0.79
N SER A 146 5.35 8.63 -0.76
CA SER A 146 6.54 9.37 -0.42
C SER A 146 7.43 9.57 -1.65
N MET A 147 8.52 10.32 -1.51
CA MET A 147 9.55 10.43 -2.56
C MET A 147 10.23 9.09 -2.87
N LYS A 148 10.18 8.12 -1.95
CA LYS A 148 10.87 6.83 -2.08
C LYS A 148 9.97 5.74 -2.67
N ALA A 149 8.70 5.71 -2.27
CA ALA A 149 7.75 4.71 -2.70
C ALA A 149 6.31 5.23 -2.60
N TYR A 150 5.40 4.61 -3.35
CA TYR A 150 3.97 4.80 -3.20
C TYR A 150 3.30 3.47 -2.92
N ALA A 151 2.24 3.50 -2.12
CA ALA A 151 1.64 2.30 -1.57
C ALA A 151 0.13 2.38 -1.50
N VAL A 152 -0.48 1.20 -1.49
CA VAL A 152 -1.91 1.01 -1.29
C VAL A 152 -2.20 -0.15 -0.35
N ASN A 153 -3.31 -0.04 0.35
CA ASN A 153 -3.81 -1.01 1.32
C ASN A 153 -5.30 -1.19 1.13
N ILE A 154 -5.77 -2.42 1.02
CA ILE A 154 -7.19 -2.74 0.86
C ILE A 154 -7.66 -3.48 2.09
N TYR A 155 -8.69 -2.93 2.72
CA TYR A 155 -9.39 -3.50 3.85
C TYR A 155 -10.78 -3.97 3.41
N LEU A 156 -11.21 -5.11 3.95
CA LEU A 156 -12.63 -5.43 4.00
C LEU A 156 -13.20 -4.95 5.32
N ARG A 157 -14.33 -4.24 5.22
CA ARG A 157 -15.20 -3.89 6.35
C ARG A 157 -16.43 -4.77 6.25
N ILE A 158 -16.62 -5.61 7.25
CA ILE A 158 -17.68 -6.61 7.33
C ILE A 158 -18.58 -6.22 8.49
N THR A 159 -19.83 -5.88 8.21
CA THR A 159 -20.83 -5.59 9.25
C THR A 159 -21.74 -6.81 9.42
N CYS A 160 -21.98 -7.13 10.69
CA CYS A 160 -22.81 -8.21 11.20
C CYS A 160 -23.69 -7.61 12.32
N PRO A 161 -24.80 -8.26 12.71
CA PRO A 161 -25.83 -7.65 13.57
C PRO A 161 -25.33 -6.99 14.87
N HIS A 162 -24.21 -7.48 15.42
CA HIS A 162 -23.64 -6.99 16.69
C HIS A 162 -22.17 -6.57 16.58
N LYS A 163 -21.59 -6.59 15.37
CA LYS A 163 -20.15 -6.39 15.21
C LYS A 163 -19.80 -5.90 13.80
N THR A 164 -18.92 -4.91 13.74
CA THR A 164 -18.20 -4.57 12.50
C THR A 164 -16.74 -4.95 12.66
N ASN A 165 -16.22 -5.74 11.72
CA ASN A 165 -14.82 -6.10 11.63
C ASN A 165 -14.16 -5.41 10.45
N THR A 166 -12.91 -5.00 10.63
CA THR A 166 -12.06 -4.49 9.55
C THR A 166 -10.79 -5.32 9.48
N SER A 167 -10.37 -5.69 8.27
CA SER A 167 -9.18 -6.54 8.09
C SER A 167 -8.45 -6.18 6.81
N LEU A 168 -7.13 -6.01 6.91
CA LEU A 168 -6.26 -5.86 5.75
C LEU A 168 -6.22 -7.18 4.97
N ILE A 169 -6.55 -7.12 3.68
CA ILE A 169 -6.59 -8.30 2.80
C ILE A 169 -5.58 -8.25 1.67
N PHE A 170 -5.14 -7.05 1.29
CA PHE A 170 -4.19 -6.85 0.21
C PHE A 170 -3.43 -5.55 0.43
N ALA A 171 -2.14 -5.55 0.17
CA ALA A 171 -1.33 -4.35 0.15
C ALA A 171 -0.32 -4.41 -1.01
N LYS A 172 0.11 -3.25 -1.46
CA LYS A 172 1.11 -3.17 -2.52
C LYS A 172 1.90 -1.89 -2.40
N ASN A 173 3.22 -2.00 -2.35
CA ASN A 173 4.13 -0.87 -2.48
C ASN A 173 4.96 -0.95 -3.76
N ARG A 174 5.30 0.21 -4.32
CA ARG A 174 6.15 0.36 -5.49
C ARG A 174 7.18 1.44 -5.23
N ILE A 175 8.44 1.11 -5.48
CA ILE A 175 9.54 2.06 -5.37
C ILE A 175 9.46 3.07 -6.51
N VAL A 176 9.71 4.33 -6.21
CA VAL A 176 9.85 5.38 -7.22
C VAL A 176 11.13 5.14 -8.03
N PRO A 177 11.06 5.07 -9.37
CA PRO A 177 12.26 4.84 -10.17
C PRO A 177 13.30 5.95 -9.97
N LYS A 178 14.57 5.56 -9.78
CA LYS A 178 15.68 6.50 -9.68
C LYS A 178 15.77 7.41 -10.90
N GLY A 179 16.17 8.66 -10.67
CA GLY A 179 16.28 9.69 -11.71
C GLY A 179 14.96 10.35 -12.11
N LYS A 180 13.81 9.83 -11.68
CA LYS A 180 12.51 10.48 -11.91
C LYS A 180 12.12 11.53 -10.88
N GLU A 181 12.93 11.74 -9.85
CA GLU A 181 12.72 12.73 -8.77
C GLU A 181 12.48 14.15 -9.31
N LYS A 182 13.14 14.52 -10.42
CA LYS A 182 12.95 15.82 -11.08
C LYS A 182 11.65 15.95 -11.88
N THR A 183 10.98 14.82 -12.18
CA THR A 183 9.79 14.77 -13.05
C THR A 183 8.53 14.31 -12.32
N LEU A 184 8.66 13.55 -11.23
CA LEU A 184 7.56 13.05 -10.41
C LEU A 184 7.52 13.84 -9.11
N THR A 185 6.79 14.95 -9.15
CA THR A 185 6.43 15.72 -7.94
C THR A 185 5.57 14.87 -7.01
N ILE A 186 5.54 15.22 -5.71
CA ILE A 186 4.67 14.55 -4.73
C ILE A 186 3.21 14.40 -5.22
N PRO A 187 2.53 15.45 -5.74
CA PRO A 187 1.17 15.27 -6.25
C PRO A 187 1.01 14.25 -7.39
N ARG A 188 2.04 14.11 -8.24
CA ARG A 188 2.04 13.11 -9.32
C ARG A 188 2.24 11.71 -8.76
N LEU A 189 3.03 11.56 -7.71
CA LEU A 189 3.20 10.30 -6.98
C LEU A 189 1.93 9.90 -6.24
N GLU A 190 1.24 10.85 -5.61
CA GLU A 190 -0.04 10.62 -4.93
C GLU A 190 -1.10 10.17 -5.95
N LEU A 191 -1.15 10.80 -7.13
CA LEU A 191 -2.01 10.35 -8.24
C LEU A 191 -1.66 8.93 -8.72
N LEU A 192 -0.37 8.57 -8.76
CA LEU A 192 0.05 7.21 -9.10
C LEU A 192 -0.32 6.20 -8.01
N ALA A 193 -0.30 6.59 -6.73
CA ALA A 193 -0.80 5.78 -5.63
C ALA A 193 -2.29 5.48 -5.82
N ILE A 194 -3.10 6.49 -6.12
CA ILE A 194 -4.54 6.31 -6.38
C ILE A 194 -4.78 5.43 -7.62
N LEU A 195 -3.97 5.60 -8.68
CA LEU A 195 -4.05 4.77 -9.87
C LEU A 195 -3.80 3.28 -9.55
N ILE A 196 -2.72 2.97 -8.81
CA ILE A 196 -2.46 1.58 -8.44
C ILE A 196 -3.51 1.04 -7.47
N GLY A 197 -4.12 1.89 -6.64
CA GLY A 197 -5.22 1.52 -5.76
C GLY A 197 -6.45 1.14 -6.55
N THR A 198 -6.79 1.91 -7.58
CA THR A 198 -7.88 1.61 -8.52
C THR A 198 -7.67 0.25 -9.20
N ARG A 199 -6.46 -0.03 -9.69
CA ARG A 199 -6.12 -1.33 -10.27
C ARG A 199 -6.16 -2.47 -9.26
N ALA A 200 -5.70 -2.21 -8.03
CA ALA A 200 -5.70 -3.20 -6.95
C ALA A 200 -7.13 -3.55 -6.51
N ILE A 201 -8.03 -2.57 -6.44
CA ILE A 201 -9.46 -2.79 -6.20
C ILE A 201 -10.03 -3.71 -7.28
N SER A 202 -9.80 -3.42 -8.56
CA SER A 202 -10.31 -4.26 -9.66
C SER A 202 -9.79 -5.70 -9.56
N PHE A 203 -8.50 -5.87 -9.24
CA PHE A 203 -7.90 -7.19 -9.01
C PHE A 203 -8.59 -7.92 -7.84
N VAL A 204 -8.65 -7.29 -6.66
CA VAL A 204 -9.22 -7.91 -5.46
C VAL A 204 -10.70 -8.23 -5.62
N THR A 205 -11.47 -7.37 -6.29
CA THR A 205 -12.89 -7.61 -6.57
C THR A 205 -13.10 -8.86 -7.43
N ASN A 206 -12.25 -9.06 -8.44
CA ASN A 206 -12.30 -10.26 -9.28
C ASN A 206 -11.92 -11.54 -8.52
N GLU A 207 -10.99 -11.45 -7.56
CA GLU A 207 -10.52 -12.62 -6.80
C GLU A 207 -11.46 -13.02 -5.65
N ILE A 208 -12.07 -12.05 -4.96
CA ILE A 208 -12.94 -12.33 -3.80
C ILE A 208 -14.22 -13.06 -4.19
N LYS A 209 -14.76 -12.79 -5.39
CA LYS A 209 -16.00 -13.42 -5.90
C LYS A 209 -17.19 -13.33 -4.92
N GLN A 210 -17.25 -12.25 -4.15
CA GLN A 210 -18.37 -11.90 -3.27
C GLN A 210 -18.92 -10.54 -3.70
N PRO A 211 -20.23 -10.29 -3.57
CA PRO A 211 -20.79 -8.97 -3.83
C PRO A 211 -20.23 -7.96 -2.83
N ILE A 212 -19.63 -6.89 -3.35
CA ILE A 212 -19.16 -5.74 -2.57
C ILE A 212 -20.21 -4.65 -2.71
N GLU A 213 -20.83 -4.25 -1.59
CA GLU A 213 -21.88 -3.23 -1.58
C GLU A 213 -21.33 -1.83 -1.90
N LYS A 214 -20.16 -1.53 -1.34
CA LYS A 214 -19.55 -0.19 -1.45
C LYS A 214 -18.04 -0.29 -1.53
N THR A 215 -17.46 0.49 -2.42
CA THR A 215 -16.01 0.58 -2.59
C THR A 215 -15.55 2.03 -2.48
N ILE A 216 -14.61 2.29 -1.57
CA ILE A 216 -14.09 3.64 -1.31
C ILE A 216 -12.57 3.63 -1.41
N LEU A 217 -12.01 4.60 -2.13
CA LEU A 217 -10.58 4.89 -2.17
C LEU A 217 -10.30 6.19 -1.43
N TRP A 218 -9.47 6.08 -0.39
CA TRP A 218 -9.05 7.13 0.51
C TRP A 218 -7.65 7.64 0.14
N SER A 219 -7.48 8.95 0.11
CA SER A 219 -6.17 9.60 0.01
C SER A 219 -6.16 10.88 0.84
N ASP A 220 -5.02 11.19 1.45
CA ASP A 220 -4.79 12.46 2.14
C ASP A 220 -4.34 13.59 1.21
N SER A 221 -4.09 13.26 -0.07
CA SER A 221 -3.80 14.25 -1.11
C SER A 221 -5.05 14.96 -1.61
N LEU A 222 -5.24 16.19 -1.16
CA LEU A 222 -6.31 17.06 -1.64
C LEU A 222 -6.09 17.52 -3.09
N ILE A 223 -4.83 17.59 -3.53
CA ILE A 223 -4.48 17.93 -4.91
C ILE A 223 -4.87 16.77 -5.85
N ALA A 224 -4.46 15.55 -5.54
CA ALA A 224 -4.75 14.40 -6.39
C ALA A 224 -6.25 14.07 -6.41
N THR A 225 -6.93 14.14 -5.26
CA THR A 225 -8.40 13.98 -5.22
C THR A 225 -9.13 15.09 -5.99
N SER A 226 -8.67 16.34 -5.93
CA SER A 226 -9.21 17.44 -6.74
C SER A 226 -9.04 17.18 -8.25
N TRP A 227 -7.87 16.69 -8.69
CA TRP A 227 -7.68 16.30 -10.08
C TRP A 227 -8.65 15.20 -10.54
N ILE A 228 -8.94 14.23 -9.67
CA ILE A 228 -9.91 13.17 -9.99
C ILE A 228 -11.35 13.70 -10.06
N LYS A 229 -11.70 14.71 -9.26
CA LYS A 229 -13.06 15.28 -9.22
C LYS A 229 -13.31 16.35 -10.30
N THR A 230 -12.28 17.10 -10.72
CA THR A 230 -12.45 18.23 -11.66
C THR A 230 -12.47 17.83 -13.14
N ILE A 231 -13.37 18.40 -13.95
CA ILE A 231 -13.39 18.23 -15.41
C ILE A 231 -12.46 19.17 -16.16
N LYS A 232 -11.82 20.13 -15.47
CA LYS A 232 -10.92 21.11 -16.10
C LYS A 232 -9.75 20.43 -16.83
N HIS A 233 -9.23 21.10 -17.85
CA HIS A 233 -8.05 20.67 -18.58
C HIS A 233 -6.85 20.53 -17.62
N LYS A 234 -6.03 19.50 -17.87
CA LYS A 234 -4.85 19.16 -17.07
C LYS A 234 -3.74 18.78 -18.03
N GLU A 235 -2.51 18.85 -17.54
CA GLU A 235 -1.36 18.32 -18.27
C GLU A 235 -1.58 16.85 -18.66
N THR A 236 -1.04 16.45 -19.82
CA THR A 236 -1.24 15.12 -20.42
C THR A 236 -0.93 13.97 -19.46
N PHE A 237 0.13 14.09 -18.65
CA PHE A 237 0.45 13.08 -17.63
C PHE A 237 -0.73 12.86 -16.68
N ILE A 238 -1.24 13.93 -16.08
CA ILE A 238 -2.34 13.88 -15.11
C ILE A 238 -3.62 13.39 -15.79
N ASN A 239 -3.94 13.96 -16.95
CA ASN A 239 -5.17 13.64 -17.67
C ASN A 239 -5.25 12.15 -18.02
N ASN A 240 -4.17 11.57 -18.54
CA ASN A 240 -4.16 10.14 -18.92
C ASN A 240 -4.39 9.21 -17.73
N ARG A 241 -3.83 9.52 -16.54
CA ARG A 241 -4.07 8.71 -15.33
C ARG A 241 -5.48 8.91 -14.79
N VAL A 242 -5.97 10.15 -14.78
CA VAL A 242 -7.34 10.46 -14.33
C VAL A 242 -8.39 9.78 -15.20
N MET A 243 -8.18 9.74 -16.53
CA MET A 243 -9.07 9.02 -17.44
C MET A 243 -9.16 7.53 -17.07
N GLU A 244 -8.03 6.88 -16.79
CA GLU A 244 -8.01 5.47 -16.37
C GLU A 244 -8.67 5.28 -15.01
N ILE A 245 -8.35 6.13 -14.02
CA ILE A 245 -8.96 6.08 -12.68
C ILE A 245 -10.50 6.12 -12.80
N ARG A 246 -11.03 7.03 -13.61
CA ARG A 246 -12.47 7.23 -13.83
C ARG A 246 -13.17 6.13 -14.62
N GLN A 247 -12.44 5.17 -15.19
CA GLN A 247 -13.09 4.00 -15.83
C GLN A 247 -13.87 3.18 -14.79
N ASN A 248 -13.40 3.15 -13.55
CA ASN A 248 -14.11 2.51 -12.43
C ASN A 248 -15.07 3.51 -11.76
N LYS A 249 -16.28 3.62 -12.30
CA LYS A 249 -17.30 4.58 -11.83
C LYS A 249 -17.89 4.25 -10.45
N GLU A 250 -17.72 3.02 -9.99
CA GLU A 250 -18.26 2.51 -8.72
C GLU A 250 -17.38 2.87 -7.52
N ILE A 251 -16.16 3.37 -7.75
CA ILE A 251 -15.23 3.76 -6.69
C ILE A 251 -15.55 5.18 -6.23
N GLU A 252 -15.85 5.32 -4.94
CA GLU A 252 -15.95 6.62 -4.30
C GLU A 252 -14.56 7.13 -3.86
N TYR A 253 -14.18 8.35 -4.25
CA TYR A 253 -12.89 8.94 -3.89
C TYR A 253 -13.04 9.94 -2.74
N ARG A 254 -12.49 9.60 -1.56
CA ARG A 254 -12.63 10.38 -0.33
C ARG A 254 -11.29 10.85 0.24
N TYR A 255 -11.36 11.91 1.04
CA TYR A 255 -10.23 12.39 1.82
C TYR A 255 -10.07 11.60 3.13
N VAL A 256 -8.82 11.30 3.51
CA VAL A 256 -8.46 10.80 4.85
C VAL A 256 -7.40 11.70 5.48
N PRO A 257 -7.40 11.97 6.80
CA PRO A 257 -6.28 12.64 7.46
C PRO A 257 -5.00 11.80 7.37
N THR A 258 -3.85 12.43 7.08
CA THR A 258 -2.54 11.74 6.97
C THR A 258 -2.23 10.82 8.16
N LYS A 259 -2.52 11.26 9.39
CA LYS A 259 -2.30 10.47 10.62
C LYS A 259 -3.14 9.18 10.70
N ASP A 260 -4.25 9.14 9.97
CA ASP A 260 -5.19 8.02 9.92
C ASP A 260 -5.03 7.22 8.62
N ASN A 261 -4.05 7.56 7.77
CA ASN A 261 -3.79 6.90 6.50
C ASN A 261 -2.79 5.74 6.67
N PRO A 262 -3.24 4.46 6.67
CA PRO A 262 -2.32 3.32 6.81
C PRO A 262 -1.35 3.17 5.63
N ALA A 263 -1.67 3.74 4.46
CA ALA A 263 -0.78 3.66 3.30
C ALA A 263 0.52 4.43 3.49
N ASP A 264 0.58 5.37 4.44
CA ASP A 264 1.81 6.07 4.86
C ASP A 264 2.88 5.09 5.36
N ILE A 265 2.46 4.07 6.11
CA ILE A 265 3.34 2.99 6.58
C ILE A 265 3.89 2.20 5.40
N GLY A 266 3.05 1.95 4.38
CA GLY A 266 3.44 1.24 3.16
C GLY A 266 4.40 2.01 2.26
N SER A 267 4.28 3.34 2.23
CA SER A 267 5.06 4.23 1.38
C SER A 267 6.40 4.65 2.02
N LYS A 268 6.50 4.60 3.36
CA LYS A 268 7.71 4.93 4.13
C LYS A 268 8.50 3.72 4.63
N GLY A 269 7.82 2.59 4.87
CA GLY A 269 8.39 1.39 5.45
C GLY A 269 8.30 1.37 6.97
N SER A 270 8.57 0.21 7.58
CA SER A 270 8.53 0.01 9.03
C SER A 270 9.40 -1.19 9.43
N SER A 271 9.95 -1.22 10.64
CA SER A 271 10.62 -2.43 11.14
C SER A 271 9.62 -3.59 11.32
N GLY A 272 10.11 -4.82 11.43
CA GLY A 272 9.26 -5.99 11.70
C GLY A 272 8.45 -5.85 13.00
N PRO A 273 9.10 -5.55 14.14
CA PRO A 273 8.42 -5.39 15.43
C PRO A 273 7.41 -4.26 15.49
N GLU A 274 7.71 -3.12 14.86
CA GLU A 274 6.75 -2.00 14.77
C GLU A 274 5.55 -2.39 13.93
N LEU A 275 5.78 -2.96 12.74
CA LEU A 275 4.69 -3.37 11.86
C LEU A 275 3.80 -4.40 12.55
N ALA A 276 4.38 -5.39 13.24
CA ALA A 276 3.64 -6.44 13.93
C ALA A 276 2.63 -5.90 14.96
N LYS A 277 2.99 -4.81 15.66
CA LYS A 277 2.16 -4.14 16.68
C LYS A 277 1.29 -3.01 16.12
N ASN A 278 1.42 -2.67 14.83
CA ASN A 278 0.76 -1.51 14.24
C ASN A 278 -0.73 -1.79 13.93
N SER A 279 -1.62 -1.41 14.84
CA SER A 279 -3.07 -1.60 14.64
C SER A 279 -3.62 -0.83 13.43
N LEU A 280 -3.06 0.34 13.10
CA LEU A 280 -3.49 1.12 11.94
C LEU A 280 -3.25 0.33 10.64
N TRP A 281 -2.09 -0.33 10.51
CA TRP A 281 -1.79 -1.17 9.35
C TRP A 281 -2.70 -2.41 9.27
N TRP A 282 -2.92 -3.14 10.36
CA TRP A 282 -3.64 -4.43 10.29
C TRP A 282 -5.16 -4.30 10.30
N LYS A 283 -5.69 -3.29 10.99
CA LYS A 283 -7.14 -3.09 11.17
C LYS A 283 -7.67 -1.84 10.48
N GLY A 284 -6.80 -0.99 9.95
CA GLY A 284 -7.19 0.33 9.45
C GLY A 284 -7.48 1.30 10.60
N PRO A 285 -7.93 2.52 10.26
CA PRO A 285 -8.23 3.52 11.27
C PRO A 285 -9.44 3.14 12.11
N LEU A 286 -9.45 3.52 13.39
CA LEU A 286 -10.50 3.11 14.35
C LEU A 286 -11.92 3.51 13.92
N TRP A 287 -12.06 4.64 13.24
CA TRP A 287 -13.36 5.11 12.74
C TRP A 287 -13.91 4.22 11.61
N LEU A 288 -13.07 3.44 10.93
CA LEU A 288 -13.51 2.55 9.84
C LEU A 288 -14.44 1.45 10.38
N GLY A 289 -14.23 1.00 11.61
CA GLY A 289 -15.12 0.05 12.29
C GLY A 289 -16.41 0.67 12.83
N LYS A 290 -16.59 1.98 12.72
CA LYS A 290 -17.79 2.70 13.16
C LYS A 290 -18.74 2.95 11.98
N ASP A 291 -19.90 3.52 12.27
CA ASP A 291 -20.84 3.99 11.25
C ASP A 291 -20.25 5.11 10.41
N GLU A 292 -20.69 5.19 9.15
CA GLU A 292 -20.18 6.11 8.14
C GLU A 292 -20.25 7.60 8.55
N GLN A 293 -21.21 7.95 9.42
CA GLN A 293 -21.33 9.31 9.98
C GLN A 293 -20.11 9.74 10.80
N ASN A 294 -19.32 8.79 11.29
CA ASN A 294 -18.12 9.03 12.08
C ASN A 294 -16.84 9.05 11.22
N TRP A 295 -16.95 8.81 9.91
CA TRP A 295 -15.81 8.81 9.02
C TRP A 295 -15.35 10.25 8.71
N PRO A 296 -14.12 10.45 8.23
CA PRO A 296 -13.65 11.77 7.86
C PRO A 296 -14.53 12.40 6.78
N ASN A 297 -14.93 13.64 7.02
CA ASN A 297 -15.61 14.45 6.02
C ASN A 297 -14.65 14.81 4.88
N ASP A 298 -15.16 14.83 3.66
CA ASP A 298 -14.44 15.37 2.53
C ASP A 298 -14.11 16.84 2.79
N ARG A 299 -12.83 17.19 2.72
CA ARG A 299 -12.42 18.59 2.73
C ARG A 299 -12.70 19.17 1.36
N SER A 300 -13.64 20.11 1.27
CA SER A 300 -13.87 20.87 0.04
C SER A 300 -12.67 21.77 -0.25
N PHE A 301 -11.86 21.40 -1.25
CA PHE A 301 -10.86 22.30 -1.81
C PHE A 301 -11.55 23.27 -2.78
N THR A 302 -11.97 24.42 -2.28
CA THR A 302 -12.37 25.53 -3.14
C THR A 302 -11.11 26.20 -3.65
N ILE A 303 -10.70 25.89 -4.88
CA ILE A 303 -9.74 26.75 -5.59
C ILE A 303 -10.44 28.11 -5.67
N LYS A 304 -9.92 29.14 -4.98
CA LYS A 304 -10.36 30.52 -5.19
C LYS A 304 -10.29 30.71 -6.70
N THR A 305 -11.45 30.91 -7.33
CA THR A 305 -11.49 31.17 -8.77
C THR A 305 -10.46 32.24 -9.06
N GLU A 306 -9.55 31.96 -10.00
CA GLU A 306 -8.75 33.04 -10.59
C GLU A 306 -9.73 34.17 -10.89
N PRO A 307 -9.44 35.41 -10.48
CA PRO A 307 -10.31 36.52 -10.82
C PRO A 307 -10.55 36.45 -12.34
N GLN A 308 -11.83 36.42 -12.74
CA GLN A 308 -12.22 36.38 -14.15
C GLN A 308 -11.67 37.60 -14.91
N THR A 309 -11.26 38.62 -14.17
CA THR A 309 -10.50 39.76 -14.63
C THR A 309 -9.00 39.49 -14.45
N PRO A 310 -8.18 39.52 -15.52
CA PRO A 310 -6.73 39.57 -15.36
C PRO A 310 -6.40 40.77 -14.46
N VAL A 311 -5.72 40.51 -13.35
CA VAL A 311 -5.09 41.59 -12.58
C VAL A 311 -4.01 42.13 -13.50
N LEU A 312 -4.17 43.36 -13.99
CA LEU A 312 -3.15 44.07 -14.75
C LEU A 312 -1.84 44.05 -13.95
N CYS A 313 -0.92 43.18 -14.33
CA CYS A 313 0.45 43.20 -13.82
C CYS A 313 1.17 44.35 -14.54
N TYR A 314 1.25 45.50 -13.89
CA TYR A 314 2.12 46.58 -14.37
C TYR A 314 3.57 46.15 -14.15
N LYS A 315 4.34 46.05 -15.24
CA LYS A 315 5.81 46.03 -15.16
C LYS A 315 6.26 47.49 -15.07
N LEU A 316 6.94 47.86 -13.99
CA LEU A 316 7.69 49.12 -14.01
C LEU A 316 8.79 48.97 -15.07
N ALA A 317 8.69 49.77 -16.13
CA ALA A 317 9.80 49.93 -17.06
C ALA A 317 10.87 50.78 -16.37
N ASP A 318 12.12 50.32 -16.43
CA ASP A 318 13.27 51.14 -16.04
C ASP A 318 13.30 52.38 -16.92
N VAL A 319 13.10 53.56 -16.33
CA VAL A 319 13.29 54.84 -17.02
C VAL A 319 14.69 55.31 -16.69
N GLY A 320 15.60 55.10 -17.64
CA GLY A 320 16.91 55.74 -17.66
C GLY A 320 16.77 57.27 -17.76
N GLU A 321 17.77 57.95 -17.22
CA GLU A 321 17.89 59.40 -17.10
C GLU A 321 17.36 60.20 -18.30
N LYS A 322 16.27 60.94 -18.10
CA LYS A 322 16.15 62.38 -18.41
C LYS A 322 14.72 62.86 -18.18
N ASN A 323 14.64 64.07 -17.61
CA ASN A 323 13.47 64.91 -17.39
C ASN A 323 12.35 64.71 -18.41
N ASP A 324 11.28 64.03 -18.01
CA ASP A 324 9.90 64.49 -18.18
C ASP A 324 8.96 63.61 -17.33
N PHE A 325 8.22 64.26 -16.43
CA PHE A 325 7.25 63.61 -15.55
C PHE A 325 6.02 63.18 -16.35
N ILE A 326 5.54 61.96 -16.09
CA ILE A 326 4.32 61.26 -16.56
C ILE A 326 4.56 60.25 -17.70
N PRO A 327 4.82 58.97 -17.39
CA PRO A 327 4.72 57.88 -18.34
C PRO A 327 3.25 57.63 -18.73
N ARG A 328 2.93 57.66 -20.02
CA ARG A 328 1.65 57.18 -20.56
C ARG A 328 1.61 55.65 -20.45
N VAL A 329 0.55 55.12 -19.86
CA VAL A 329 0.26 53.69 -19.80
C VAL A 329 -0.26 53.26 -21.18
N GLU A 330 0.50 52.45 -21.91
CA GLU A 330 0.01 51.78 -23.13
C GLU A 330 -0.63 50.44 -22.77
N LYS A 331 -1.80 50.18 -23.38
CA LYS A 331 -2.60 48.97 -23.21
C LYS A 331 -2.16 47.96 -24.28
N ILE A 332 -1.73 46.76 -23.88
CA ILE A 332 -1.61 45.60 -24.79
C ILE A 332 -2.84 44.72 -24.57
#